data_AF-A0A2K9NQ15-F1
#
_entry.id   AF-A0A2K9NQ15-F1
#
_cell.length_a   1.000
_cell.length_b   1.000
_cell.length_c   1.000
_cell.angle_alpha   90.00
_cell.angle_beta   90.00
_cell.angle_gamma   90.00
#
_symmetry.space_group_name_H-M   'P 1'
#
loop_
_entity.id
_entity.type
_entity.pdbx_description
1 polymer ?
#
loop_
_entity_poly.entity_id
_entity_poly.type
_entity_poly.pdbx_seq_one_letter_code
_entity_poly.pdbx_strand_id
1 'polypeptide(L)'
;MKNISFIIVSALFLFAGCSSKALKPREVDQYYTSTGVQKYFLSDIPDWANFSQSAGCFRSKGIRYFDIEAMMKSFSLNYNQALQIQASYNEEFLVMKKNPKVNLTLKDEEVLYFKASDRVNSKINFFDAPTFKEIHLIWLDEALLGKKQEERLRAFLQSSVHDTGVPVLVSACLTKEEAEAKFPNLALKVISAELFSIYDTNGVRQPSLHVNVNAFFQEGQKLIFYKQDIKKNADDIRGIFKTSNY
;
A
#
# COMPACT_ATOMS: atom_id res chain seq x y z
N MET A 1 -40.33 -59.17 41.46
CA MET A 1 -40.52 -58.19 40.36
C MET A 1 -39.60 -56.96 40.53
N LYS A 2 -38.27 -57.13 40.62
CA LYS A 2 -37.30 -56.00 40.71
C LYS A 2 -36.24 -56.02 39.59
N ASN A 3 -36.13 -57.10 38.83
CA ASN A 3 -35.09 -57.28 37.81
C ASN A 3 -35.53 -56.91 36.38
N ILE A 4 -36.84 -56.70 36.16
CA ILE A 4 -37.38 -56.35 34.83
C ILE A 4 -37.09 -54.87 34.48
N SER A 5 -37.08 -53.97 35.47
CA SER A 5 -36.73 -52.55 35.25
C SER A 5 -35.28 -52.35 34.81
N PHE A 6 -34.34 -53.18 35.28
CA PHE A 6 -32.93 -53.02 34.93
C PHE A 6 -32.64 -53.43 33.47
N ILE A 7 -33.35 -54.45 32.97
CA ILE A 7 -33.23 -54.90 31.58
C ILE A 7 -33.79 -53.86 30.60
N ILE A 8 -34.91 -53.22 30.95
CA ILE A 8 -35.54 -52.18 30.11
C ILE A 8 -34.67 -50.92 30.04
N VAL A 9 -34.06 -50.50 31.15
CA VAL A 9 -33.16 -49.34 31.18
C VAL A 9 -31.85 -49.62 30.43
N SER A 10 -31.31 -50.84 30.53
CA SER A 10 -30.10 -51.23 29.80
C SER A 10 -30.34 -51.39 28.29
N ALA A 11 -31.55 -51.81 27.88
CA ALA A 11 -31.94 -51.85 26.48
C ALA A 11 -32.12 -50.43 25.90
N LEU A 12 -32.64 -49.47 26.67
CA LEU A 12 -32.81 -48.08 26.21
C LEU A 12 -31.46 -47.39 25.93
N PHE A 13 -30.41 -47.72 26.68
CA PHE A 13 -29.06 -47.16 26.45
C PHE A 13 -28.38 -47.70 25.19
N LEU A 14 -28.73 -48.91 24.74
CA LEU A 14 -28.15 -49.51 23.53
C LEU A 14 -28.74 -48.91 22.24
N PHE A 15 -29.94 -48.31 22.28
CA PHE A 15 -30.56 -47.65 21.12
C PHE A 15 -30.23 -46.15 20.98
N ALA A 16 -29.57 -45.54 21.96
CA ALA A 16 -29.16 -44.13 21.90
C ALA A 16 -27.84 -43.91 21.12
N GLY A 17 -27.13 -44.98 20.76
CA GLY A 17 -25.81 -44.91 20.15
C GLY A 17 -25.78 -45.25 18.67
N CYS A 18 -26.34 -44.39 17.79
CA CYS A 18 -25.85 -44.19 16.41
C CYS A 18 -26.71 -43.14 15.68
N SER A 19 -26.62 -41.87 16.08
CA SER A 19 -26.93 -40.78 15.15
C SER A 19 -25.64 -40.48 14.37
N SER A 20 -25.35 -41.32 13.37
CA SER A 20 -24.36 -40.95 12.36
C SER A 20 -24.95 -39.80 11.56
N LYS A 21 -24.67 -38.56 11.98
CA LYS A 21 -24.80 -37.43 11.07
C LYS A 21 -23.95 -37.79 9.87
N ALA A 22 -24.61 -38.11 8.75
CA ALA A 22 -23.93 -38.40 7.49
C ALA A 22 -22.91 -37.29 7.29
N LEU A 23 -21.62 -37.66 7.23
CA LEU A 23 -20.55 -36.71 6.95
C LEU A 23 -20.89 -36.10 5.60
N LYS A 24 -21.35 -34.83 5.62
CA LYS A 24 -21.59 -34.10 4.38
C LYS A 24 -20.25 -34.07 3.63
N PRO A 25 -20.21 -34.42 2.33
CA PRO A 25 -19.04 -34.15 1.51
C PRO A 25 -18.67 -32.68 1.70
N ARG A 26 -17.47 -32.42 2.22
CA ARG A 26 -16.95 -31.05 2.32
C ARG A 26 -16.55 -30.63 0.92
N GLU A 27 -17.04 -29.48 0.47
CA GLU A 27 -16.63 -28.91 -0.80
C GLU A 27 -15.12 -28.61 -0.76
N VAL A 28 -14.41 -28.94 -1.83
CA VAL A 28 -12.95 -28.78 -1.93
C VAL A 28 -12.53 -27.31 -1.70
N ASP A 29 -13.43 -26.36 -2.01
CA ASP A 29 -13.25 -24.93 -1.76
C ASP A 29 -13.13 -24.55 -0.27
N GLN A 30 -13.50 -25.44 0.65
CA GLN A 30 -13.31 -25.25 2.09
C GLN A 30 -11.87 -25.54 2.56
N TYR A 31 -11.05 -26.19 1.72
CA TYR A 31 -9.64 -26.42 1.98
C TYR A 31 -8.80 -25.37 1.27
N TYR A 32 -8.82 -24.14 1.80
CA TYR A 32 -7.86 -23.14 1.39
C TYR A 32 -6.43 -23.61 1.76
N THR A 33 -5.66 -23.97 0.74
CA THR A 33 -4.23 -24.26 0.90
C THR A 33 -3.46 -23.02 0.47
N SER A 34 -3.01 -22.25 1.44
CA SER A 34 -2.21 -21.05 1.22
C SER A 34 -0.92 -21.38 0.46
N THR A 35 -0.55 -20.54 -0.52
CA THR A 35 0.78 -20.60 -1.15
C THR A 35 1.89 -20.00 -0.28
N GLY A 36 1.53 -19.49 0.91
CA GLY A 36 2.42 -18.93 1.91
C GLY A 36 2.73 -17.44 1.72
N VAL A 37 2.04 -16.74 0.82
CA VAL A 37 2.26 -15.30 0.55
C VAL A 37 1.99 -14.43 1.79
N GLN A 38 1.10 -14.86 2.70
CA GLN A 38 0.78 -14.14 3.93
C GLN A 38 2.00 -13.85 4.81
N LYS A 39 3.07 -14.66 4.69
CA LYS A 39 4.33 -14.44 5.43
C LYS A 39 5.05 -13.13 5.06
N TYR A 40 4.72 -12.55 3.91
CA TYR A 40 5.28 -11.26 3.46
C TYR A 40 4.47 -10.07 3.97
N PHE A 41 3.33 -10.26 4.62
CA PHE A 41 2.55 -9.16 5.15
C PHE A 41 3.12 -8.73 6.50
N LEU A 42 3.40 -7.43 6.65
CA LEU A 42 3.68 -6.86 7.95
C LEU A 42 2.38 -6.66 8.72
N SER A 43 2.50 -6.52 10.04
CA SER A 43 1.37 -6.18 10.89
C SER A 43 0.75 -4.84 10.48
N ASP A 44 -0.56 -4.73 10.65
CA ASP A 44 -1.26 -3.47 10.44
C ASP A 44 -0.69 -2.37 11.33
N ILE A 45 -0.52 -1.19 10.73
CA ILE A 45 -0.23 0.02 11.50
C ILE A 45 -1.56 0.49 12.09
N PRO A 46 -1.68 0.58 13.43
CA PRO A 46 -2.90 1.11 14.03
C PRO A 46 -3.04 2.60 13.73
N ASP A 47 -4.28 3.11 13.69
CA ASP A 47 -4.58 4.49 13.28
C ASP A 47 -3.78 5.54 14.06
N TRP A 48 -3.55 5.32 15.36
CA TRP A 48 -2.77 6.24 16.21
C TRP A 48 -1.28 6.30 15.85
N ALA A 49 -0.75 5.26 15.19
CA ALA A 49 0.65 5.19 14.74
C ALA A 49 0.80 5.54 13.26
N ASN A 50 -0.29 5.74 12.53
CA ASN A 50 -0.29 6.03 11.09
C ASN A 50 -0.05 7.53 10.82
N PHE A 51 1.04 8.05 11.38
CA PHE A 51 1.45 9.45 11.31
C PHE A 51 2.74 9.59 10.49
N SER A 52 2.80 10.58 9.59
CA SER A 52 4.06 11.01 8.97
C SER A 52 4.58 12.25 9.70
N GLN A 53 5.77 12.12 10.28
CA GLN A 53 6.41 13.21 11.01
C GLN A 53 6.90 14.33 10.08
N SER A 54 7.50 13.98 8.93
CA SER A 54 8.00 14.98 7.99
C SER A 54 6.85 15.79 7.36
N ALA A 55 5.74 15.11 7.06
CA ALA A 55 4.56 15.74 6.49
C ALA A 55 3.70 16.44 7.56
N GLY A 56 3.68 15.93 8.79
CA GLY A 56 2.90 16.47 9.91
C GLY A 56 1.42 16.09 9.84
N CYS A 57 1.10 14.88 9.41
CA CYS A 57 -0.28 14.43 9.17
C CYS A 57 -0.51 12.98 9.62
N PHE A 58 -1.76 12.66 9.93
CA PHE A 58 -2.24 11.27 10.03
C PHE A 58 -2.80 10.84 8.68
N ARG A 59 -2.50 9.61 8.25
CA ARG A 59 -3.11 9.05 7.04
C ARG A 59 -4.53 8.58 7.37
N SER A 60 -5.47 8.89 6.50
CA SER A 60 -6.89 8.51 6.67
C SER A 60 -7.14 7.03 6.35
N LYS A 61 -6.25 6.43 5.55
CA LYS A 61 -6.34 5.04 5.06
C LYS A 61 -5.23 4.18 5.64
N GLY A 62 -5.60 2.97 6.07
CA GLY A 62 -4.63 1.94 6.48
C GLY A 62 -3.94 1.33 5.27
N ILE A 63 -2.66 1.65 5.09
CA ILE A 63 -1.79 1.07 4.08
C ILE A 63 -1.23 -0.25 4.60
N ARG A 64 -1.30 -1.29 3.77
CA ARG A 64 -0.70 -2.60 4.02
C ARG A 64 0.75 -2.58 3.56
N TYR A 65 1.66 -2.84 4.49
CA TYR A 65 3.09 -2.90 4.19
C TYR A 65 3.55 -4.34 4.04
N PHE A 66 4.49 -4.55 3.12
CA PHE A 66 5.10 -5.86 2.91
C PHE A 66 6.51 -5.92 3.48
N ASP A 67 6.94 -7.14 3.79
CA ASP A 67 8.33 -7.45 4.06
C ASP A 67 9.10 -7.46 2.74
N ILE A 68 9.53 -6.27 2.32
CA ILE A 68 10.22 -6.04 1.04
C ILE A 68 11.50 -6.88 0.94
N GLU A 69 12.24 -7.04 2.04
CA GLU A 69 13.43 -7.90 2.08
C GLU A 69 13.10 -9.35 1.70
N ALA A 70 12.08 -9.90 2.37
CA ALA A 70 11.65 -11.29 2.15
C ALA A 70 11.08 -11.48 0.73
N MET A 71 10.33 -10.50 0.22
CA MET A 71 9.81 -10.51 -1.16
C MET A 71 10.95 -10.48 -2.19
N MET A 72 11.89 -9.55 -2.05
CA MET A 72 13.05 -9.42 -2.95
C MET A 72 13.85 -10.72 -3.01
N LYS A 73 14.12 -11.33 -1.86
CA LYS A 73 14.85 -12.62 -1.80
C LYS A 73 14.07 -13.78 -2.40
N SER A 74 12.77 -13.87 -2.15
CA SER A 74 11.96 -15.04 -2.55
C SER A 74 11.59 -15.02 -4.03
N PHE A 75 11.41 -13.83 -4.62
CA PHE A 75 10.96 -13.66 -6.01
C PHE A 75 12.01 -13.01 -6.91
N SER A 76 13.24 -12.83 -6.43
CA SER A 76 14.33 -12.16 -7.16
C SER A 76 13.93 -10.77 -7.69
N LEU A 77 13.13 -10.05 -6.91
CA LEU A 77 12.66 -8.71 -7.26
C LEU A 77 13.71 -7.67 -6.87
N ASN A 78 13.80 -6.60 -7.66
CA ASN A 78 14.47 -5.38 -7.19
C ASN A 78 13.54 -4.56 -6.28
N TYR A 79 14.11 -3.59 -5.58
CA TYR A 79 13.37 -2.73 -4.64
C TYR A 79 12.17 -2.03 -5.28
N ASN A 80 12.34 -1.46 -6.49
CA ASN A 80 11.25 -0.75 -7.17
C ASN A 80 10.11 -1.73 -7.50
N GLN A 81 10.40 -2.90 -8.04
CA GLN A 81 9.39 -3.93 -8.30
C GLN A 81 8.61 -4.30 -7.02
N ALA A 82 9.30 -4.54 -5.91
CA ALA A 82 8.64 -4.89 -4.65
C ALA A 82 7.74 -3.76 -4.12
N LEU A 83 8.18 -2.50 -4.22
CA LEU A 83 7.35 -1.34 -3.87
C LEU A 83 6.13 -1.18 -4.78
N GLN A 84 6.31 -1.36 -6.09
CA GLN A 84 5.21 -1.26 -7.04
C GLN A 84 4.15 -2.33 -6.77
N ILE A 85 4.56 -3.55 -6.38
CA ILE A 85 3.63 -4.61 -5.98
C ILE A 85 2.87 -4.21 -4.71
N GLN A 86 3.58 -3.67 -3.70
CA GLN A 86 2.93 -3.15 -2.49
C GLN A 86 1.91 -2.06 -2.83
N ALA A 87 2.28 -1.10 -3.68
CA ALA A 87 1.42 0.02 -4.01
C ALA A 87 0.21 -0.42 -4.86
N SER A 88 0.41 -1.28 -5.86
CA SER A 88 -0.67 -1.89 -6.65
C SER A 88 -1.61 -2.74 -5.79
N TYR A 89 -1.08 -3.49 -4.82
CA TYR A 89 -1.91 -4.23 -3.87
C TYR A 89 -2.79 -3.26 -3.06
N ASN A 90 -2.20 -2.18 -2.55
CA ASN A 90 -2.94 -1.19 -1.76
C ASN A 90 -4.03 -0.48 -2.57
N GLU A 91 -3.78 -0.17 -3.84
CA GLU A 91 -4.79 0.39 -4.75
C GLU A 91 -6.06 -0.48 -4.78
N GLU A 92 -5.89 -1.79 -5.00
CA GLU A 92 -6.99 -2.75 -5.11
C GLU A 92 -7.62 -3.06 -3.74
N PHE A 93 -6.79 -3.18 -2.69
CA PHE A 93 -7.23 -3.41 -1.31
C PHE A 93 -8.13 -2.28 -0.81
N LEU A 94 -7.73 -1.02 -1.05
CA LEU A 94 -8.52 0.15 -0.66
C LEU A 94 -9.84 0.23 -1.42
N VAL A 95 -9.87 -0.15 -2.71
CA VAL A 95 -11.11 -0.25 -3.49
C VAL A 95 -12.06 -1.28 -2.88
N MET A 96 -11.57 -2.47 -2.50
CA MET A 96 -12.41 -3.50 -1.87
C MET A 96 -12.94 -3.05 -0.51
N LYS A 97 -12.12 -2.35 0.29
CA LYS A 97 -12.52 -1.82 1.60
C LYS A 97 -13.52 -0.67 1.56
N LYS A 98 -13.81 -0.07 0.40
CA LYS A 98 -14.89 0.92 0.27
C LYS A 98 -16.27 0.32 0.57
N ASN A 99 -16.42 -1.00 0.38
CA ASN A 99 -17.66 -1.69 0.73
C ASN A 99 -17.55 -2.26 2.16
N PRO A 100 -18.26 -1.69 3.16
CA PRO A 100 -18.15 -2.12 4.56
C PRO A 100 -18.68 -3.54 4.81
N LYS A 101 -19.34 -4.15 3.83
CA LYS A 101 -19.85 -5.54 3.91
C LYS A 101 -18.80 -6.58 3.48
N VAL A 102 -17.66 -6.16 2.92
CA VAL A 102 -16.61 -7.06 2.46
C VAL A 102 -15.65 -7.34 3.62
N ASN A 103 -15.69 -8.55 4.14
CA ASN A 103 -14.66 -9.08 5.01
C ASN A 103 -13.63 -9.82 4.14
N LEU A 104 -12.44 -9.24 3.97
CA LEU A 104 -11.37 -9.85 3.21
C LEU A 104 -10.86 -11.10 3.94
N THR A 105 -10.91 -12.24 3.26
CA THR A 105 -10.31 -13.48 3.73
C THR A 105 -8.82 -13.53 3.33
N LEU A 106 -8.06 -14.44 3.95
CA LEU A 106 -6.66 -14.67 3.57
C LEU A 106 -6.51 -15.09 2.09
N LYS A 107 -7.53 -15.75 1.53
CA LYS A 107 -7.60 -16.11 0.11
C LYS A 107 -7.76 -14.87 -0.76
N ASP A 108 -8.60 -13.92 -0.36
CA ASP A 108 -8.80 -12.68 -1.12
C ASP A 108 -7.51 -11.84 -1.13
N GLU A 109 -6.83 -11.74 0.01
CA GLU A 109 -5.54 -11.03 0.10
C GLU A 109 -4.46 -11.68 -0.77
N GLU A 110 -4.42 -13.01 -0.83
CA GLU A 110 -3.51 -13.73 -1.72
C GLU A 110 -3.82 -13.49 -3.20
N VAL A 111 -5.10 -13.51 -3.59
CA VAL A 111 -5.53 -13.20 -4.96
C VAL A 111 -5.14 -11.77 -5.34
N LEU A 112 -5.34 -10.81 -4.44
CA LEU A 112 -4.93 -9.42 -4.62
C LEU A 112 -3.40 -9.31 -4.80
N TYR A 113 -2.62 -10.03 -4.00
CA TYR A 113 -1.18 -10.05 -4.11
C TYR A 113 -0.73 -10.56 -5.48
N PHE A 114 -1.24 -11.72 -5.93
CA PHE A 114 -0.85 -12.27 -7.23
C PHE A 114 -1.28 -11.36 -8.37
N LYS A 115 -2.47 -10.75 -8.30
CA LYS A 115 -2.90 -9.73 -9.27
C LYS A 115 -1.93 -8.54 -9.32
N ALA A 116 -1.49 -8.03 -8.18
CA ALA A 116 -0.51 -6.94 -8.12
C ALA A 116 0.86 -7.36 -8.67
N SER A 117 1.32 -8.56 -8.30
CA SER A 117 2.57 -9.15 -8.80
C SER A 117 2.56 -9.31 -10.32
N ASP A 118 1.49 -9.87 -10.89
CA ASP A 118 1.35 -10.11 -12.32
C ASP A 118 1.31 -8.80 -13.11
N ARG A 119 0.67 -7.75 -12.56
CA ARG A 119 0.67 -6.41 -13.16
C ARG A 119 2.08 -5.84 -13.26
N VAL A 120 2.83 -5.85 -12.16
CA VAL A 120 4.20 -5.32 -12.13
C VAL A 120 5.15 -6.14 -13.00
N ASN A 121 5.05 -7.47 -12.97
CA ASN A 121 5.81 -8.36 -13.86
C ASN A 121 5.50 -8.09 -15.34
N SER A 122 4.26 -7.71 -15.64
CA SER A 122 3.80 -7.27 -16.97
C SER A 122 4.13 -5.80 -17.27
N LYS A 123 4.96 -5.15 -16.44
CA LYS A 123 5.37 -3.73 -16.56
C LYS A 123 4.22 -2.72 -16.44
N ILE A 124 3.09 -3.12 -15.86
CA ILE A 124 1.99 -2.24 -15.49
C ILE A 124 2.23 -1.80 -14.05
N ASN A 125 2.93 -0.69 -13.89
CA ASN A 125 3.31 -0.19 -12.57
C ASN A 125 2.20 0.67 -11.95
N PHE A 126 2.23 0.80 -10.63
CA PHE A 126 1.38 1.76 -9.91
C PHE A 126 1.80 3.20 -10.22
N PHE A 127 3.11 3.45 -10.26
CA PHE A 127 3.72 4.71 -10.64
C PHE A 127 4.69 4.51 -11.80
N ASP A 128 4.37 5.12 -12.94
CA ASP A 128 5.25 5.21 -14.10
C ASP A 128 6.00 6.55 -14.08
N ALA A 129 7.30 6.49 -13.79
CA ALA A 129 8.16 7.66 -13.78
C ALA A 129 8.25 8.29 -15.19
N PRO A 130 8.04 9.61 -15.32
CA PRO A 130 8.24 10.30 -16.59
C PRO A 130 9.70 10.19 -17.07
N THR A 131 9.91 10.09 -18.38
CA THR A 131 11.24 9.94 -19.03
C THR A 131 11.89 11.28 -19.41
N PHE A 132 11.34 12.40 -18.94
CA PHE A 132 11.81 13.75 -19.27
C PHE A 132 13.15 14.06 -18.61
N LYS A 133 13.99 14.89 -19.24
CA LYS A 133 15.31 15.23 -18.68
C LYS A 133 15.23 15.94 -17.32
N GLU A 134 14.16 16.69 -17.09
CA GLU A 134 13.96 17.46 -15.86
C GLU A 134 12.59 17.10 -15.24
N ILE A 135 12.62 16.77 -13.95
CA ILE A 135 11.45 16.34 -13.17
C ILE A 135 11.30 17.27 -11.98
N HIS A 136 10.11 17.82 -11.82
CA HIS A 136 9.75 18.70 -10.70
C HIS A 136 8.98 17.87 -9.69
N LEU A 137 9.66 17.40 -8.65
CA LEU A 137 9.08 16.70 -7.51
C LEU A 137 8.43 17.74 -6.59
N ILE A 138 7.11 17.70 -6.42
CA ILE A 138 6.39 18.76 -5.71
C ILE A 138 5.82 18.18 -4.42
N TRP A 139 6.29 18.70 -3.29
CA TRP A 139 5.81 18.29 -1.97
C TRP A 139 4.39 18.79 -1.72
N LEU A 140 3.45 17.86 -1.76
CA LEU A 140 2.02 18.14 -1.66
C LEU A 140 1.56 18.36 -0.22
N ASP A 141 2.23 17.75 0.75
CA ASP A 141 1.71 17.68 2.12
C ASP A 141 1.65 19.04 2.82
N GLU A 142 2.53 19.97 2.46
CA GLU A 142 2.47 21.36 2.96
C GLU A 142 1.23 22.11 2.48
N ALA A 143 0.69 21.75 1.30
CA ALA A 143 -0.55 22.30 0.79
C ALA A 143 -1.79 21.79 1.56
N LEU A 144 -1.64 20.79 2.42
CA LEU A 144 -2.73 20.27 3.25
C LEU A 144 -2.95 21.10 4.53
N LEU A 145 -2.02 22.00 4.87
CA LEU A 145 -2.07 22.81 6.09
C LEU A 145 -3.15 23.90 6.06
N GLY A 146 -3.65 24.28 4.88
CA GLY A 146 -4.70 25.29 4.76
C GLY A 146 -5.02 25.73 3.33
N LYS A 147 -6.15 26.42 3.17
CA LYS A 147 -6.63 26.89 1.85
C LYS A 147 -5.62 27.77 1.12
N LYS A 148 -4.92 28.65 1.84
CA LYS A 148 -3.91 29.54 1.26
C LYS A 148 -2.74 28.76 0.65
N GLN A 149 -2.26 27.74 1.34
CA GLN A 149 -1.16 26.88 0.89
C GLN A 149 -1.59 26.06 -0.33
N GLU A 150 -2.84 25.60 -0.34
CA GLU A 150 -3.43 24.91 -1.48
C GLU A 150 -3.55 25.81 -2.71
N GLU A 151 -4.07 27.02 -2.56
CA GLU A 151 -4.16 28.02 -3.64
C GLU A 151 -2.78 28.36 -4.22
N ARG A 152 -1.77 28.51 -3.36
CA ARG A 152 -0.38 28.74 -3.78
C ARG A 152 0.15 27.58 -4.62
N LEU A 153 -0.08 26.34 -4.19
CA LEU A 153 0.30 25.16 -4.96
C LEU A 153 -0.44 25.11 -6.32
N ARG A 154 -1.74 25.43 -6.36
CA ARG A 154 -2.49 25.48 -7.62
C ARG A 154 -1.92 26.51 -8.59
N ALA A 155 -1.61 27.71 -8.08
CA ALA A 155 -0.97 28.75 -8.89
C ALA A 155 0.42 28.32 -9.39
N PHE A 156 1.21 27.64 -8.53
CA PHE A 156 2.51 27.11 -8.92
C PHE A 156 2.41 26.05 -10.01
N LEU A 157 1.49 25.09 -9.87
CA LEU A 157 1.25 24.02 -10.86
C LEU A 157 0.80 24.56 -12.24
N GLN A 158 0.25 25.77 -12.28
CA GLN A 158 -0.14 26.47 -13.50
C GLN A 158 0.92 27.44 -14.03
N SER A 159 2.05 27.58 -13.33
CA SER A 159 3.12 28.48 -13.72
C SER A 159 3.99 27.92 -14.84
N SER A 160 4.70 28.81 -15.54
CA SER A 160 5.65 28.45 -16.61
C SER A 160 6.89 27.70 -16.12
N VAL A 161 7.07 27.53 -14.80
CA VAL A 161 8.15 26.70 -14.25
C VAL A 161 8.06 25.29 -14.82
N HIS A 162 6.87 24.78 -15.10
CA HIS A 162 6.66 23.44 -15.64
C HIS A 162 6.85 23.32 -17.16
N ASP A 163 7.18 24.42 -17.86
CA ASP A 163 7.50 24.37 -19.30
C ASP A 163 8.84 23.67 -19.57
N THR A 164 9.74 23.66 -18.58
CA THR A 164 11.08 23.06 -18.69
C THR A 164 11.18 21.65 -18.08
N GLY A 165 10.14 21.18 -17.40
CA GLY A 165 10.18 19.90 -16.69
C GLY A 165 8.81 19.42 -16.22
N VAL A 166 8.66 18.11 -16.01
CA VAL A 166 7.34 17.52 -15.72
C VAL A 166 7.07 17.49 -14.21
N PRO A 167 5.92 18.01 -13.76
CA PRO A 167 5.52 17.93 -12.36
C PRO A 167 5.14 16.49 -11.96
N VAL A 168 5.71 16.05 -10.84
CA VAL A 168 5.35 14.81 -10.13
C VAL A 168 5.00 15.22 -8.70
N LEU A 169 3.75 14.98 -8.30
CA LEU A 169 3.33 15.25 -6.93
C LEU A 169 3.89 14.17 -6.00
N VAL A 170 4.31 14.59 -4.82
CA VAL A 170 4.83 13.69 -3.79
C VAL A 170 4.09 13.93 -2.50
N SER A 171 3.50 12.87 -1.93
CA SER A 171 2.72 12.94 -0.70
C SER A 171 2.99 11.72 0.16
N ALA A 172 3.44 11.94 1.39
CA ALA A 172 3.48 10.91 2.42
C ALA A 172 2.15 10.78 3.15
N CYS A 173 1.23 11.76 3.03
CA CYS A 173 -0.07 11.76 3.70
C CYS A 173 -1.19 11.10 2.90
N LEU A 174 -1.25 11.39 1.61
CA LEU A 174 -2.39 11.06 0.75
C LEU A 174 -2.12 9.78 -0.03
N THR A 175 -3.17 9.00 -0.21
CA THR A 175 -3.19 7.96 -1.23
C THR A 175 -3.21 8.57 -2.63
N LYS A 176 -2.91 7.75 -3.65
CA LYS A 176 -2.98 8.21 -5.05
C LYS A 176 -4.37 8.74 -5.40
N GLU A 177 -5.42 8.02 -5.00
CA GLU A 177 -6.80 8.43 -5.21
C GLU A 177 -7.11 9.79 -4.53
N GLU A 178 -6.67 9.99 -3.28
CA GLU A 178 -6.91 11.24 -2.56
C GLU A 178 -6.18 12.42 -3.21
N ALA A 179 -4.93 12.20 -3.65
CA ALA A 179 -4.15 13.22 -4.35
C ALA A 179 -4.78 13.58 -5.70
N GLU A 180 -5.16 12.59 -6.51
CA GLU A 180 -5.83 12.79 -7.81
C GLU A 180 -7.18 13.49 -7.65
N ALA A 181 -7.99 13.08 -6.67
CA ALA A 181 -9.28 13.73 -6.36
C ALA A 181 -9.11 15.19 -5.93
N LYS A 182 -7.99 15.54 -5.31
CA LYS A 182 -7.69 16.91 -4.89
C LYS A 182 -7.25 17.80 -6.07
N PHE A 183 -6.67 17.22 -7.12
CA PHE A 183 -6.20 17.92 -8.33
C PHE A 183 -6.73 17.27 -9.62
N PRO A 184 -8.06 17.18 -9.81
CA PRO A 184 -8.68 16.32 -10.83
C PRO A 184 -8.44 16.75 -12.28
N ASN A 185 -8.04 18.01 -12.49
CA ASN A 185 -7.84 18.59 -13.82
C ASN A 185 -6.37 18.62 -14.27
N LEU A 186 -5.47 18.05 -13.46
CA LEU A 186 -4.06 18.03 -13.75
C LEU A 186 -3.67 16.58 -14.00
N ALA A 187 -3.20 16.26 -15.20
CA ALA A 187 -2.71 14.93 -15.58
C ALA A 187 -1.34 14.64 -14.91
N LEU A 188 -1.32 14.69 -13.58
CA LEU A 188 -0.11 14.60 -12.77
C LEU A 188 0.16 13.17 -12.37
N LYS A 189 1.44 12.80 -12.42
CA LYS A 189 1.92 11.57 -11.78
C LYS A 189 2.10 11.83 -10.29
N VAL A 190 1.77 10.84 -9.47
CA VAL A 190 1.80 10.96 -8.01
C VAL A 190 2.66 9.85 -7.40
N ILE A 191 3.66 10.24 -6.63
CA ILE A 191 4.33 9.38 -5.65
C ILE A 191 3.56 9.55 -4.33
N SER A 192 2.61 8.66 -4.11
CA SER A 192 1.69 8.70 -2.97
C SER A 192 2.18 7.83 -1.81
N ALA A 193 1.45 7.88 -0.68
CA ALA A 193 1.82 7.22 0.57
C ALA A 193 2.06 5.71 0.43
N GLU A 194 1.42 5.04 -0.53
CA GLU A 194 1.54 3.60 -0.81
C GLU A 194 2.95 3.18 -1.27
N LEU A 195 3.73 4.12 -1.83
CA LEU A 195 5.11 3.89 -2.29
C LEU A 195 6.17 4.16 -1.22
N PHE A 196 5.78 4.68 -0.06
CA PHE A 196 6.71 4.85 1.06
C PHE A 196 6.93 3.50 1.73
N SER A 197 8.15 3.25 2.19
CA SER A 197 8.47 2.02 2.92
C SER A 197 9.51 2.26 4.00
N ILE A 198 9.62 1.30 4.91
CA ILE A 198 10.69 1.26 5.90
C ILE A 198 11.96 0.59 5.35
N TYR A 199 12.05 0.31 4.05
CA TYR A 199 13.17 -0.40 3.46
C TYR A 199 13.97 0.52 2.54
N ASP A 200 15.30 0.36 2.54
CA ASP A 200 16.14 1.01 1.53
C ASP A 200 16.20 0.19 0.22
N THR A 201 16.96 0.68 -0.76
CA THR A 201 17.10 0.06 -2.09
C THR A 201 17.75 -1.33 -2.07
N ASN A 202 18.40 -1.72 -0.96
CA ASN A 202 18.97 -3.04 -0.78
C ASN A 202 18.02 -3.98 -0.01
N GLY A 203 16.82 -3.51 0.32
CA GLY A 203 15.86 -4.25 1.13
C GLY A 203 16.25 -4.29 2.61
N VAL A 204 17.06 -3.35 3.12
CA VAL A 204 17.40 -3.28 4.54
C VAL A 204 16.43 -2.35 5.26
N ARG A 205 15.90 -2.79 6.41
CA ARG A 205 14.98 -1.98 7.23
C ARG A 205 15.64 -0.72 7.78
N GLN A 206 14.86 0.35 7.85
CA GLN A 206 15.21 1.72 8.22
C GLN A 206 14.22 2.20 9.30
N PRO A 207 14.60 3.17 10.14
CA PRO A 207 13.78 3.60 11.27
C PRO A 207 12.55 4.45 10.90
N SER A 208 12.43 4.88 9.65
CA SER A 208 11.33 5.72 9.18
C SER A 208 10.82 5.32 7.79
N LEU A 209 9.55 5.63 7.54
CA LEU A 209 8.95 5.53 6.21
C LEU A 209 9.60 6.57 5.30
N HIS A 210 10.08 6.12 4.16
CA HIS A 210 10.68 7.00 3.18
C HIS A 210 10.46 6.45 1.77
N VAL A 211 10.71 7.30 0.78
CA VAL A 211 10.75 6.92 -0.63
C VAL A 211 12.11 7.33 -1.19
N ASN A 212 12.78 6.41 -1.88
CA ASN A 212 14.02 6.71 -2.57
C ASN A 212 13.69 7.08 -4.03
N VAL A 213 13.79 8.35 -4.37
CA VAL A 213 13.41 8.84 -5.72
C VAL A 213 14.35 8.30 -6.80
N ASN A 214 15.63 8.06 -6.49
CA ASN A 214 16.56 7.46 -7.45
C ASN A 214 16.21 6.02 -7.83
N ALA A 215 15.35 5.34 -7.08
CA ALA A 215 14.85 4.02 -7.46
C ALA A 215 13.85 4.07 -8.62
N PHE A 216 13.20 5.23 -8.85
CA PHE A 216 12.14 5.39 -9.86
C PHE A 216 12.62 6.11 -11.11
N PHE A 217 13.52 7.08 -10.95
CA PHE A 217 14.02 7.92 -12.04
C PHE A 217 15.35 7.41 -12.61
N GLN A 218 15.55 7.61 -13.91
CA GLN A 218 16.74 7.23 -14.64
C GLN A 218 17.95 8.08 -14.22
N GLU A 219 19.13 7.47 -14.30
CA GLU A 219 20.39 8.17 -14.12
C GLU A 219 20.53 9.30 -15.17
N GLY A 220 20.93 10.49 -14.72
CA GLY A 220 21.06 11.69 -15.56
C GLY A 220 19.81 12.57 -15.63
N GLN A 221 18.64 12.13 -15.12
CA GLN A 221 17.51 13.03 -14.94
C GLN A 221 17.82 14.07 -13.85
N LYS A 222 17.54 15.34 -14.13
CA LYS A 222 17.65 16.44 -13.18
C LYS A 222 16.38 16.48 -12.33
N LEU A 223 16.51 16.09 -11.07
CA LEU A 223 15.41 16.13 -10.10
C LEU A 223 15.46 17.46 -9.32
N ILE A 224 14.36 18.20 -9.33
CA ILE A 224 14.16 19.39 -8.51
C ILE A 224 13.00 19.14 -7.56
N PHE A 225 13.27 19.21 -6.26
CA PHE A 225 12.29 19.08 -5.20
C PHE A 225 11.79 20.46 -4.74
N TYR A 226 10.50 20.69 -4.96
CA TYR A 226 9.79 21.92 -4.66
C TYR A 226 8.99 21.75 -3.37
N LYS A 227 9.19 22.68 -2.42
CA LYS A 227 8.42 22.81 -1.18
C LYS A 227 8.17 24.28 -0.85
N GLN A 228 7.20 24.60 0.00
CA GLN A 228 6.89 25.96 0.41
C GLN A 228 7.84 26.45 1.51
N ASP A 229 8.29 25.55 2.39
CA ASP A 229 9.26 25.86 3.46
C ASP A 229 10.57 25.06 3.32
N ILE A 230 11.61 25.69 2.75
CA ILE A 230 12.96 25.12 2.68
C ILE A 230 13.53 24.71 4.05
N LYS A 231 13.09 25.30 5.16
CA LYS A 231 13.64 24.97 6.49
C LYS A 231 13.07 23.67 7.06
N LYS A 232 11.88 23.23 6.61
CA LYS A 232 11.29 21.98 7.08
C LYS A 232 11.94 20.79 6.38
N ASN A 233 12.65 19.94 7.11
CA ASN A 233 13.26 18.76 6.49
C ASN A 233 12.19 17.79 5.97
N ALA A 234 12.38 17.33 4.74
CA ALA A 234 11.59 16.27 4.13
C ALA A 234 12.41 14.97 4.15
N ASP A 235 12.77 14.52 5.35
CA ASP A 235 13.65 13.36 5.55
C ASP A 235 13.07 12.05 4.98
N ASP A 236 11.77 12.03 4.73
CA ASP A 236 11.06 10.91 4.09
C ASP A 236 11.34 10.84 2.57
N ILE A 237 11.91 11.87 1.95
CA ILE A 237 12.32 11.87 0.53
C ILE A 237 13.84 11.71 0.45
N ARG A 238 14.29 10.51 0.05
CA ARG A 238 15.72 10.20 -0.11
C ARG A 238 16.12 10.23 -1.57
N GLY A 239 17.32 10.73 -1.83
CA GLY A 239 17.92 10.70 -3.16
C GLY A 239 18.73 11.94 -3.51
N ILE A 240 19.15 12.03 -4.76
CA ILE A 240 19.92 13.15 -5.32
C ILE A 240 18.97 14.07 -6.06
N PHE A 241 18.71 15.25 -5.50
CA PHE A 241 17.87 16.28 -6.09
C PHE A 241 18.30 17.67 -5.61
N LYS A 242 17.96 18.71 -6.36
CA LYS A 242 18.10 20.10 -5.92
C LYS A 242 16.82 20.53 -5.20
N THR A 243 16.91 21.30 -4.13
CA THR A 243 15.72 21.82 -3.46
C THR A 243 15.44 23.25 -3.92
N SER A 244 14.17 23.58 -4.16
CA SER A 244 13.69 24.92 -4.50
C SER A 244 12.40 25.24 -3.75
N ASN A 245 12.12 26.54 -3.61
CA ASN A 245 10.84 27.03 -3.12
C ASN A 245 9.84 27.22 -4.26
N TYR A 246 8.56 27.15 -3.90
CA TYR A 246 7.44 27.70 -4.68
C TYR A 246 6.48 28.46 -3.78
#